data_AF-A0A151XA93-F1
#
_entry.id   AF-A0A151XA93-F1
#
_cell.length_a   1.000
_cell.length_b   1.000
_cell.length_c   1.000
_cell.angle_alpha   90.00
_cell.angle_beta   90.00
_cell.angle_gamma   90.00
#
_symmetry.space_group_name_H-M   'P 1'
#
loop_
_entity.id
_entity.type
_entity.pdbx_description
1 polymer ?
#
loop_
_entity_poly.entity_id
_entity_poly.type
_entity_poly.pdbx_seq_one_letter_code
_entity_poly.pdbx_strand_id
1 'polypeptide(L)'
;MHLKFYFLQRKIILPHRYADDQAKRTQPPPNIPDGPNQKTSQIYYYTRDARREVKPPMLIDRTKQIDTEKESVAEKKFLTPGKAYNWGS
;
A
#
# COMPACT_ATOMS: atom_id res chain seq x y z
N MET A 1 12.87 -21.93 -41.85
CA MET A 1 12.86 -21.02 -40.68
C MET A 1 13.37 -19.60 -40.98
N HIS A 2 13.35 -19.10 -42.23
CA HIS A 2 13.93 -17.78 -42.60
C HIS A 2 12.90 -16.71 -43.02
N LEU A 3 11.68 -17.09 -43.40
CA LEU A 3 10.71 -16.16 -43.99
C LEU A 3 10.10 -15.17 -42.97
N LYS A 4 9.89 -15.59 -41.72
CA LYS A 4 9.31 -14.73 -40.67
C LYS A 4 10.24 -13.59 -40.23
N PHE A 5 11.56 -13.83 -40.23
CA PHE A 5 12.54 -12.80 -39.88
C PHE A 5 12.70 -11.74 -40.98
N TYR A 6 12.56 -12.15 -42.25
CA TYR A 6 12.69 -11.27 -43.40
C TYR A 6 11.62 -10.15 -43.42
N PHE A 7 10.37 -10.45 -43.08
CA PHE A 7 9.28 -9.46 -43.09
C PHE A 7 9.26 -8.50 -41.90
N LEU A 8 9.74 -8.92 -40.73
CA LEU A 8 9.61 -8.13 -39.51
C LEU A 8 10.77 -7.17 -39.27
N GLN A 9 11.92 -7.39 -39.93
CA GLN A 9 13.18 -6.65 -39.75
C GLN A 9 13.66 -6.55 -38.29
N ARG A 10 13.11 -7.38 -37.39
CA ARG A 10 13.44 -7.43 -35.96
C ARG A 10 13.44 -8.87 -35.47
N LYS A 11 14.26 -9.13 -34.46
CA LYS A 11 14.32 -10.44 -33.80
C LYS A 11 12.94 -10.75 -33.17
N ILE A 12 12.35 -11.86 -33.56
CA ILE A 12 11.09 -12.35 -32.97
C ILE A 12 11.40 -12.93 -31.60
N ILE A 13 10.77 -12.37 -30.58
CA ILE A 13 10.77 -12.92 -29.22
C ILE A 13 9.54 -13.82 -29.11
N LEU A 14 9.76 -15.11 -28.84
CA LEU A 14 8.67 -16.07 -28.67
C LEU A 14 8.02 -15.85 -27.29
N PRO A 15 6.68 -15.75 -27.21
CA PRO A 15 5.99 -15.61 -25.93
C PRO A 15 5.90 -16.94 -25.16
N HIS A 16 6.24 -18.06 -25.80
CA HIS A 16 6.23 -19.38 -25.18
C HIS A 16 7.42 -19.55 -24.25
N ARG A 17 7.17 -20.18 -23.11
CA ARG A 17 8.19 -20.47 -22.09
C ARG A 17 8.67 -21.92 -22.28
N TYR A 18 9.90 -22.08 -22.73
CA TYR A 18 10.54 -23.38 -22.90
C TYR A 18 11.17 -23.85 -21.59
N ALA A 19 11.36 -25.16 -21.43
CA ALA A 19 11.85 -25.74 -20.17
C ALA A 19 13.23 -25.22 -19.77
N ASP A 20 14.10 -24.96 -20.74
CA ASP A 20 15.48 -24.49 -20.51
C ASP A 20 15.53 -23.03 -20.03
N ASP A 21 14.54 -22.22 -20.42
CA ASP A 21 14.40 -20.81 -20.03
C ASP A 21 13.61 -20.64 -18.72
N GLN A 22 13.18 -21.73 -18.09
CA GLN A 22 12.41 -21.72 -16.85
C GLN A 22 13.20 -22.33 -15.70
N ALA A 23 13.00 -21.80 -14.50
CA ALA A 23 13.50 -22.43 -13.30
C ALA A 23 12.92 -23.85 -13.15
N LYS A 24 13.70 -24.76 -12.56
CA LYS A 24 13.28 -26.15 -12.30
C LYS A 24 11.98 -26.19 -11.48
N ARG A 25 11.17 -27.24 -11.67
CA ARG A 25 9.95 -27.44 -10.85
C ARG A 25 10.28 -27.79 -9.40
N THR A 26 11.35 -28.56 -9.18
CA THR A 26 11.84 -28.90 -7.85
C THR A 26 12.92 -27.90 -7.46
N GLN A 27 12.71 -27.23 -6.33
CA GLN A 27 13.65 -26.26 -5.75
C GLN A 27 14.25 -26.82 -4.46
N PRO A 28 15.52 -26.50 -4.14
CA PRO A 28 16.10 -26.87 -2.86
C PRO A 28 15.40 -26.15 -1.71
N PRO A 29 15.49 -26.66 -0.46
CA PRO A 29 14.94 -25.98 0.69
C PRO A 29 15.61 -24.59 0.87
N PRO A 30 14.83 -23.50 0.98
CA PRO A 30 15.40 -22.16 1.15
C PRO A 30 15.82 -21.91 2.60
N ASN A 31 16.85 -21.08 2.78
CA ASN A 31 17.19 -20.48 4.07
C ASN A 31 16.64 -19.05 4.10
N ILE A 32 15.55 -18.84 4.85
CA ILE A 32 14.80 -17.57 4.87
C ILE A 32 15.31 -16.74 6.05
N PRO A 33 15.63 -15.44 5.86
CA PRO A 33 16.04 -14.60 6.97
C PRO A 33 14.89 -14.39 7.94
N ASP A 34 15.26 -14.26 9.21
CA ASP A 34 14.34 -14.07 10.30
C ASP A 34 13.62 -12.72 10.26
N GLY A 35 12.43 -12.68 10.85
CA GLY A 35 11.66 -11.45 10.98
C GLY A 35 12.22 -10.48 12.03
N PRO A 36 11.78 -9.21 12.04
CA PRO A 36 12.32 -8.16 12.92
C PRO A 36 12.13 -8.42 14.43
N ASN A 37 11.21 -9.32 14.78
CA ASN A 37 10.86 -9.66 16.16
C ASN A 37 11.44 -11.01 16.63
N GLN A 38 12.35 -11.63 15.86
CA GLN A 38 13.07 -12.83 16.25
C GLN A 38 14.33 -12.45 17.05
N LYS A 39 14.11 -12.01 18.28
CA LYS A 39 15.17 -11.71 19.26
C LYS A 39 15.05 -12.70 20.42
N THR A 40 15.94 -12.63 21.40
CA THR A 40 15.88 -13.48 22.61
C THR A 40 15.32 -12.74 23.83
N SER A 41 15.36 -11.41 23.85
CA SER A 41 14.90 -10.58 24.97
C SER A 41 14.21 -9.31 24.49
N GLN A 42 13.46 -8.65 25.38
CA GLN A 42 12.78 -7.37 25.12
C GLN A 42 11.72 -7.43 23.99
N ILE A 43 10.95 -8.51 23.91
CA ILE A 43 9.98 -8.75 22.82
C ILE A 43 8.57 -8.95 23.36
N TYR A 44 8.20 -8.16 24.35
CA TYR A 44 6.85 -8.23 24.89
C TYR A 44 5.83 -7.87 23.81
N TYR A 45 4.88 -8.77 23.57
CA TYR A 45 3.88 -8.59 22.51
C TYR A 45 3.04 -7.33 22.72
N TYR A 46 2.81 -6.91 23.98
CA TYR A 46 2.02 -5.72 24.31
C TYR A 46 2.58 -4.42 23.68
N THR A 47 3.91 -4.31 23.50
CA THR A 47 4.55 -3.10 22.98
C THR A 47 4.37 -2.89 21.47
N ARG A 48 3.91 -3.92 20.75
CA ARG A 48 3.83 -3.95 19.28
C ARG A 48 2.43 -4.31 18.77
N ASP A 49 1.46 -4.46 19.67
CA ASP A 49 0.12 -4.91 19.32
C ASP A 49 -0.74 -3.73 18.80
N ALA A 50 -0.49 -3.31 17.56
CA ALA A 50 -1.24 -2.24 16.91
C ALA A 50 -2.77 -2.48 16.88
N ARG A 51 -3.21 -3.75 16.95
CA ARG A 51 -4.63 -4.11 17.02
C ARG A 51 -5.32 -3.55 18.26
N ARG A 52 -4.59 -3.36 19.36
CA ARG A 52 -5.09 -2.78 20.62
C ARG A 52 -4.88 -1.27 20.72
N GLU A 53 -4.09 -0.70 19.83
CA GLU A 53 -3.87 0.75 19.77
C GLU A 53 -5.01 1.49 19.05
N VAL A 54 -5.81 0.76 18.26
CA VAL A 54 -6.97 1.30 17.55
C VAL A 54 -8.02 1.78 18.55
N LYS A 55 -8.26 3.10 18.56
CA LYS A 55 -9.30 3.75 19.36
C LYS A 55 -10.58 3.93 18.52
N PRO A 56 -11.76 3.99 19.15
CA PRO A 56 -12.98 4.37 18.45
C PRO A 56 -12.81 5.77 17.81
N PRO A 57 -13.51 6.05 16.70
CA PRO A 57 -13.43 7.34 16.02
C PRO A 57 -13.88 8.47 16.95
N MET A 58 -13.21 9.62 16.83
CA MET A 58 -13.57 10.81 17.58
C MET A 58 -14.82 11.44 16.96
N LEU A 59 -15.84 11.68 17.78
CA LEU A 59 -17.09 12.31 17.36
C LEU A 59 -16.93 13.84 17.43
N ILE A 60 -16.85 14.50 16.27
CA ILE A 60 -16.58 15.95 16.16
C ILE A 60 -17.86 16.77 16.37
N ASP A 61 -19.01 16.23 15.95
CA ASP A 61 -20.31 16.88 16.12
C ASP A 61 -21.34 15.88 16.68
N ARG A 62 -22.15 16.34 17.63
CA ARG A 62 -23.30 15.63 18.19
C ARG A 62 -24.48 16.57 17.99
N THR A 63 -25.18 16.44 16.87
CA THR A 63 -26.42 17.18 16.65
C THR A 63 -27.42 16.80 17.74
N LYS A 64 -27.62 17.65 18.75
CA LYS A 64 -28.90 17.65 19.46
C LYS A 64 -29.92 18.07 18.40
N GLN A 65 -30.97 17.29 18.24
CA GLN A 65 -32.00 17.49 17.22
C GLN A 65 -32.81 18.80 17.39
N ILE A 66 -32.46 19.65 18.37
CA ILE A 66 -33.14 20.90 18.70
C ILE A 66 -32.08 21.94 19.06
N ASP A 67 -32.01 23.01 18.26
CA ASP A 67 -31.11 24.15 18.47
C ASP A 67 -31.77 25.18 19.40
N THR A 68 -31.09 25.57 20.47
CA THR A 68 -31.42 26.78 21.24
C THR A 68 -30.40 27.86 20.90
N GLU A 69 -30.89 28.84 20.15
CA GLU A 69 -30.37 30.18 19.89
C GLU A 69 -29.17 30.32 18.94
N LYS A 70 -29.35 31.27 18.01
CA LYS A 70 -28.48 31.60 16.89
C LYS A 70 -27.28 32.40 17.38
N GLU A 71 -26.13 31.78 17.49
CA GLU A 71 -24.87 32.50 17.68
C GLU A 71 -24.39 33.14 16.36
N SER A 72 -23.90 34.37 16.49
CA SER A 72 -23.53 35.29 15.42
C SER A 72 -22.54 34.72 14.41
N VAL A 73 -22.82 34.97 13.13
CA VAL A 73 -22.02 34.53 11.97
C VAL A 73 -20.68 35.29 11.93
N ALA A 74 -19.66 34.72 12.58
CA ALA A 74 -18.27 35.07 12.28
C ALA A 74 -17.88 34.48 10.90
N GLU A 75 -17.11 35.23 10.10
CA GLU A 75 -16.69 34.84 8.74
C GLU A 75 -15.95 33.49 8.75
N LYS A 76 -16.59 32.44 8.20
CA LYS A 76 -16.02 31.09 8.14
C LYS A 76 -14.97 31.01 7.03
N LYS A 77 -13.70 30.88 7.40
CA LYS A 77 -12.62 30.58 6.44
C LYS A 77 -12.84 29.20 5.84
N PHE A 78 -12.71 29.08 4.51
CA PHE A 78 -12.77 27.78 3.83
C PHE A 78 -11.51 26.96 4.17
N LEU A 79 -11.70 25.79 4.78
CA LEU A 79 -10.63 24.85 5.11
C LEU A 79 -10.56 23.76 4.05
N THR A 80 -9.37 23.53 3.48
CA THR A 80 -9.10 22.39 2.59
C THR A 80 -8.53 21.21 3.40
N PRO A 81 -8.95 19.95 3.18
CA PRO A 81 -8.47 18.80 3.94
C PRO A 81 -6.96 18.52 3.87
N GLY A 82 -6.28 18.98 2.82
CA GLY A 82 -4.85 18.75 2.61
C GLY A 82 -4.22 19.78 1.67
N LYS A 83 -2.91 19.67 1.47
CA LYS A 83 -2.15 20.54 0.55
C LYS A 83 -2.35 20.06 -0.90
N ALA A 84 -2.54 20.99 -1.82
CA ALA A 84 -2.46 20.69 -3.25
C ALA A 84 -1.00 20.48 -3.66
N TYR A 85 -0.72 19.40 -4.40
CA TYR A 85 0.61 19.08 -4.90
C TYR A 85 0.62 19.11 -6.43
N ASN A 86 1.58 19.83 -7.00
CA ASN A 86 1.87 19.85 -8.43
C ASN A 86 3.12 19.01 -8.70
N TRP A 87 2.95 17.82 -9.27
CA TRP A 87 4.06 16.86 -9.52
C TRP A 87 4.97 17.21 -10.71
N GLY A 88 4.67 18.27 -11.47
CA GLY A 88 5.36 18.61 -12.72
C GLY A 88 5.71 20.09 -12.90
N SER A 89 5.79 20.84 -11.80
CA SER A 89 6.37 22.20 -11.79
C SER A 89 7.84 22.16 -11.41
#